data_AF-A0A4V2AWZ8-F1
#
_entry.id   AF-A0A4V2AWZ8-F1
#
_cell.length_a   1.000
_cell.length_b   1.000
_cell.length_c   1.000
_cell.angle_alpha   90.00
_cell.angle_beta   90.00
_cell.angle_gamma   90.00
#
_symmetry.space_group_name_H-M   'P 1'
#
loop_
_entity.id
_entity.type
_entity.pdbx_description
1 polymer ?
#
loop_
_entity_poly.entity_id
_entity_poly.type
_entity_poly.pdbx_seq_one_letter_code
_entity_poly.pdbx_strand_id
1 'polypeptide(L)'
;MYGISTGIVSPALNAWTVDMSFPESRGKAMATMYIALEAGIGLGALFAGWVYQDVIAKIPGTDPVLKDEYVIHTAHLDHVGVGKAINGDSIYNGAHDNASGVASLLEIARTYKKLKKQPRRSILIAMVTAEEMGLLGSAYFAGNPTVPVKQIVADVNTDMPTLIAPLLSVTPLGAVHSSLEKNVAWACKGLGLIIEKDPMPEENRFIRSDQYSFVLAGIPALHIKYGTKTPDDSFDLVAFTKEWRDKNYHKPSDEITNGFLYSAAKTYVQLNFLISYSIAQTTLRPSWNKGDFFGVGD
;
A
#
# COMPACT_ATOMS: atom_id res chain seq x y z
N MET A 1 -13.59 -23.05 -15.82
CA MET A 1 -12.51 -22.24 -16.41
C MET A 1 -12.81 -21.98 -17.87
N TYR A 2 -13.25 -20.77 -18.23
CA TYR A 2 -13.18 -20.33 -19.62
C TYR A 2 -11.76 -19.78 -19.82
N GLY A 3 -10.84 -20.71 -20.01
CA GLY A 3 -9.41 -20.46 -20.16
C GLY A 3 -9.02 -20.29 -21.63
N ILE A 4 -8.14 -19.33 -21.88
CA ILE A 4 -7.14 -19.29 -22.96
C ILE A 4 -7.62 -19.87 -24.31
N SER A 5 -8.14 -19.02 -25.21
CA SER A 5 -8.22 -19.38 -26.63
C SER A 5 -6.97 -18.87 -27.36
N THR A 6 -5.92 -19.67 -27.35
CA THR A 6 -4.83 -19.56 -28.33
C THR A 6 -5.16 -20.46 -29.52
N GLY A 7 -5.93 -19.94 -30.49
CA GLY A 7 -6.23 -20.69 -31.69
C GLY A 7 -7.12 -19.95 -32.68
N ILE A 8 -6.88 -20.20 -33.98
CA ILE A 8 -7.55 -19.63 -35.17
C ILE A 8 -9.08 -19.89 -35.21
N VAL A 9 -9.65 -20.59 -34.24
CA VAL A 9 -11.09 -20.88 -34.12
C VAL A 9 -11.65 -20.16 -32.88
N SER A 10 -11.92 -18.87 -33.03
CA SER A 10 -12.54 -18.06 -31.98
C SER A 10 -13.97 -18.57 -31.69
N PRO A 11 -14.42 -18.58 -30.41
CA PRO A 11 -15.82 -18.85 -30.05
C PRO A 11 -16.83 -18.05 -30.88
N ALA A 12 -16.45 -16.85 -31.34
CA ALA A 12 -17.25 -16.02 -32.23
C ALA A 12 -17.44 -16.61 -33.63
N LEU A 13 -16.41 -17.23 -34.19
CA LEU A 13 -16.49 -17.86 -35.52
C LEU A 13 -17.41 -19.08 -35.48
N ASN A 14 -17.36 -19.86 -34.40
CA ASN A 14 -18.25 -21.01 -34.20
C ASN A 14 -19.70 -20.59 -34.00
N ALA A 15 -19.95 -19.59 -33.14
CA ALA A 15 -21.29 -19.05 -32.92
C ALA A 15 -21.89 -18.47 -34.21
N TRP A 16 -21.09 -17.74 -34.99
CA TRP A 16 -21.53 -17.20 -36.29
C TRP A 16 -21.82 -18.30 -37.32
N THR A 17 -20.98 -19.34 -37.38
CA THR A 17 -21.19 -20.49 -38.28
C THR A 17 -22.49 -21.23 -37.96
N VAL A 18 -22.79 -21.43 -36.67
CA VAL A 18 -24.06 -22.06 -36.23
C VAL A 18 -25.27 -21.22 -36.62
N ASP A 19 -25.20 -19.91 -36.41
CA ASP A 19 -26.28 -18.98 -36.77
C ASP A 19 -26.51 -18.92 -38.30
N MET A 20 -25.45 -19.05 -39.10
CA MET A 20 -25.56 -19.03 -40.57
C MET A 20 -26.02 -20.37 -41.16
N SER A 21 -25.73 -21.49 -40.47
CA SER A 21 -26.01 -22.84 -40.96
C SER A 21 -27.46 -23.29 -40.71
N PHE A 22 -28.08 -22.84 -39.63
CA PHE A 22 -29.43 -23.26 -39.23
C PHE A 22 -30.37 -22.04 -39.11
N PRO A 23 -31.36 -21.87 -40.01
CA PRO A 23 -32.27 -20.72 -39.97
C PRO A 23 -32.98 -20.53 -38.62
N GLU A 24 -33.31 -21.62 -37.93
CA GLU A 24 -33.96 -21.67 -36.62
C GLU A 24 -33.06 -21.25 -35.44
N SER A 25 -31.73 -21.25 -35.62
CA SER A 25 -30.76 -20.83 -34.61
C SER A 25 -30.29 -19.39 -34.78
N ARG A 26 -30.55 -18.73 -35.92
CA ARG A 26 -30.09 -17.37 -36.24
C ARG A 26 -30.21 -16.40 -35.06
N GLY A 27 -29.08 -15.81 -34.69
CA GLY A 27 -28.94 -14.84 -33.60
C GLY A 27 -28.88 -15.46 -32.20
N LYS A 28 -29.21 -16.74 -32.03
CA LYS A 28 -29.21 -17.40 -30.72
C LYS A 28 -27.80 -17.81 -30.32
N ALA A 29 -27.00 -18.37 -31.23
CA ALA A 29 -25.65 -18.82 -30.88
C ALA A 29 -24.73 -17.63 -30.57
N MET A 30 -24.84 -16.54 -31.34
CA MET A 30 -24.12 -15.30 -31.03
C MET A 30 -24.59 -14.68 -29.71
N ALA A 31 -25.90 -14.62 -29.44
CA ALA A 31 -26.41 -14.12 -28.17
C ALA A 31 -25.93 -14.97 -26.97
N THR A 32 -25.95 -16.30 -27.08
CA THR A 32 -25.42 -17.20 -26.05
C THR A 32 -23.94 -16.99 -25.81
N MET A 33 -23.14 -16.79 -26.87
CA MET A 33 -21.71 -16.49 -26.73
C MET A 33 -21.49 -15.18 -25.97
N TYR A 34 -22.19 -14.10 -26.33
CA TYR A 34 -22.07 -12.83 -25.61
C TYR A 34 -22.48 -12.95 -24.15
N ILE A 35 -23.59 -13.63 -23.85
CA ILE A 35 -24.02 -13.88 -22.46
C ILE A 35 -22.95 -14.67 -21.69
N ALA A 36 -22.35 -15.69 -22.30
CA ALA A 36 -21.30 -16.48 -21.67
C ALA A 36 -20.01 -15.69 -21.45
N LEU A 37 -19.66 -14.79 -22.38
CA LEU A 37 -18.51 -13.88 -22.25
C LEU A 37 -18.72 -12.90 -21.10
N GLU A 38 -19.86 -12.22 -21.05
CA GLU A 38 -20.22 -11.29 -19.99
C GLU A 38 -20.30 -12.00 -18.63
N ALA A 39 -20.89 -13.19 -18.56
CA ALA A 39 -20.90 -14.00 -17.35
C ALA A 39 -19.48 -14.42 -16.94
N GLY A 40 -18.62 -14.76 -17.90
CA GLY A 40 -17.21 -15.10 -17.66
C GLY A 40 -16.41 -13.92 -17.12
N ILE A 41 -16.58 -12.73 -17.71
CA ILE A 41 -15.97 -11.48 -17.24
C ILE A 41 -16.51 -11.14 -15.84
N GLY A 42 -17.82 -11.18 -15.64
CA GLY A 42 -18.47 -10.87 -14.37
C GLY A 42 -18.08 -11.84 -13.25
N LEU A 43 -18.06 -13.15 -13.51
CA LEU A 43 -17.60 -14.16 -12.55
C LEU A 43 -16.09 -14.05 -12.29
N GLY A 44 -15.31 -13.75 -13.33
CA GLY A 44 -13.87 -13.49 -13.19
C GLY A 44 -13.61 -12.28 -12.31
N ALA A 45 -14.33 -11.18 -12.52
CA ALA A 45 -14.25 -9.97 -11.70
C ALA A 45 -14.74 -10.21 -10.26
N LEU A 46 -15.83 -10.98 -10.07
CA LEU A 46 -16.33 -11.34 -8.75
C LEU A 46 -15.32 -12.21 -8.00
N PHE A 47 -14.73 -13.20 -8.67
CA PHE A 47 -13.73 -14.08 -8.08
C PHE A 47 -12.44 -13.32 -7.75
N ALA A 48 -11.95 -12.48 -8.67
CA ALA A 48 -10.83 -11.60 -8.43
C ALA A 48 -11.12 -10.66 -7.25
N GLY A 49 -12.28 -10.00 -7.23
CA GLY A 49 -12.70 -9.14 -6.13
C GLY A 49 -13.02 -9.87 -4.82
N TRP A 50 -13.13 -11.20 -4.82
CA TRP A 50 -13.21 -12.01 -3.60
C TRP A 50 -11.83 -12.47 -3.13
N VAL A 51 -10.92 -12.78 -4.05
CA VAL A 51 -9.53 -13.16 -3.76
C VAL A 51 -8.70 -11.96 -3.33
N TYR A 52 -8.89 -10.81 -3.96
CA TYR A 52 -8.17 -9.55 -3.73
C TYR A 52 -9.02 -8.58 -2.88
N GLN A 53 -9.64 -9.07 -1.80
CA GLN A 53 -10.32 -8.18 -0.86
C GLN A 53 -9.33 -7.53 0.08
N ASP A 54 -9.38 -6.20 0.15
CA ASP A 54 -8.64 -5.45 1.16
C ASP A 54 -9.04 -5.92 2.57
N VAL A 55 -8.06 -6.15 3.42
CA VAL A 55 -8.30 -6.55 4.81
C VAL A 55 -8.31 -5.29 5.67
N ILE A 56 -9.50 -4.90 6.11
CA ILE A 56 -9.71 -3.66 6.86
C ILE A 56 -10.13 -3.97 8.30
N ALA A 57 -9.38 -3.43 9.26
CA ALA A 57 -9.68 -3.53 10.69
C ALA A 57 -9.81 -2.14 11.33
N LYS A 58 -10.79 -1.99 12.22
CA LYS A 58 -11.03 -0.76 12.98
C LYS A 58 -10.71 -0.94 14.45
N ILE A 59 -9.98 0.02 15.02
CA ILE A 59 -9.71 0.13 16.45
C ILE A 59 -10.39 1.42 16.95
N PRO A 60 -11.50 1.32 17.72
CA PRO A 60 -12.26 2.48 18.13
C PRO A 60 -11.48 3.44 19.05
N GLY A 61 -11.59 4.73 18.75
CA GLY A 61 -11.13 5.80 19.63
C GLY A 61 -12.03 6.01 20.86
N THR A 62 -11.55 6.78 21.82
CA THR A 62 -12.21 7.00 23.13
C THR A 62 -12.80 8.38 23.33
N ASP A 63 -12.39 9.36 22.52
CA ASP A 63 -12.82 10.74 22.69
C ASP A 63 -14.23 10.94 22.11
N PRO A 64 -15.22 11.49 22.85
CA PRO A 64 -16.58 11.64 22.37
C PRO A 64 -16.74 12.45 21.08
N VAL A 65 -15.79 13.35 20.79
CA VAL A 65 -15.79 14.22 19.62
C VAL A 65 -14.89 13.65 18.52
N LEU A 66 -13.72 13.12 18.89
CA LEU A 66 -12.70 12.71 17.90
C LEU A 66 -12.75 11.23 17.51
N LYS A 67 -13.51 10.37 18.21
CA LYS A 67 -13.55 8.92 17.92
C LYS A 67 -14.04 8.59 16.50
N ASP A 68 -14.81 9.47 15.88
CA ASP A 68 -15.31 9.32 14.51
C ASP A 68 -14.40 9.97 13.47
N GLU A 69 -13.18 10.38 13.87
CA GLU A 69 -12.07 10.67 12.98
C GLU A 69 -11.09 9.49 12.97
N TYR A 70 -10.51 9.20 11.81
CA TYR A 70 -9.69 8.00 11.57
C TYR A 70 -8.31 8.36 11.08
N VAL A 71 -7.29 7.83 11.76
CA VAL A 71 -5.93 7.73 11.21
C VAL A 71 -5.81 6.34 10.59
N ILE A 72 -5.50 6.26 9.30
CA ILE A 72 -5.35 4.99 8.60
C ILE A 72 -3.87 4.62 8.46
N HIS A 73 -3.57 3.35 8.67
CA HIS A 73 -2.33 2.72 8.23
C HIS A 73 -2.60 1.89 7.00
N THR A 74 -1.73 2.01 6.01
CA THR A 74 -1.80 1.24 4.77
C THR A 74 -0.50 0.46 4.53
N ALA A 75 -0.64 -0.70 3.89
CA ALA A 75 0.44 -1.45 3.26
C ALA A 75 -0.20 -2.39 2.26
N HIS A 76 0.37 -2.52 1.06
CA HIS A 76 -0.14 -3.52 0.13
C HIS A 76 0.20 -4.95 0.55
N LEU A 77 -0.76 -5.84 0.32
CA LEU A 77 -0.74 -7.26 0.64
C LEU A 77 -0.22 -8.10 -0.51
N ASP A 78 -0.39 -7.63 -1.74
CA ASP A 78 0.08 -8.32 -2.93
C ASP A 78 1.58 -8.14 -3.15
N HIS A 79 2.10 -9.03 -3.99
CA HIS A 79 3.34 -8.82 -4.73
C HIS A 79 3.13 -9.37 -6.15
N VAL A 80 4.19 -9.39 -6.97
CA VAL A 80 4.18 -9.86 -8.36
C VAL A 80 3.63 -11.29 -8.52
N GLY A 81 3.81 -12.17 -7.54
CA GLY A 81 3.28 -13.54 -7.57
C GLY A 81 4.07 -14.48 -8.48
N VAL A 82 3.48 -14.92 -9.59
CA VAL A 82 4.17 -15.82 -10.55
C VAL A 82 4.61 -15.04 -11.78
N GLY A 83 5.92 -14.94 -11.97
CA GLY A 83 6.53 -14.12 -13.03
C GLY A 83 7.49 -14.89 -13.93
N LYS A 84 8.30 -14.15 -14.67
CA LYS A 84 9.36 -14.72 -15.51
C LYS A 84 10.40 -15.42 -14.63
N ALA A 85 10.77 -16.65 -14.98
CA ALA A 85 11.78 -17.37 -14.22
C ALA A 85 13.16 -16.67 -14.27
N ILE A 86 13.79 -16.50 -13.11
CA ILE A 86 15.17 -16.03 -12.95
C ILE A 86 15.92 -17.14 -12.22
N ASN A 87 17.01 -17.63 -12.81
CA ASN A 87 17.80 -18.75 -12.26
C ASN A 87 16.96 -20.01 -11.92
N GLY A 88 15.90 -20.26 -12.68
CA GLY A 88 15.02 -21.42 -12.50
C GLY A 88 13.87 -21.23 -11.50
N ASP A 89 13.77 -20.08 -10.84
CA ASP A 89 12.67 -19.75 -9.93
C ASP A 89 11.73 -18.72 -10.58
N SER A 90 10.43 -18.99 -10.57
CA SER A 90 9.37 -18.13 -11.12
C SER A 90 8.47 -17.52 -10.04
N ILE A 91 8.72 -17.80 -8.77
CA ILE A 91 7.90 -17.31 -7.65
C ILE A 91 8.55 -16.05 -7.10
N TYR A 92 7.77 -14.98 -7.03
CA TYR A 92 8.17 -13.69 -6.51
C TYR A 92 7.52 -13.55 -5.14
N ASN A 93 8.24 -13.91 -4.09
CA ASN A 93 7.70 -14.03 -2.74
C ASN A 93 7.42 -12.69 -2.05
N GLY A 94 8.16 -11.63 -2.39
CA GLY A 94 7.87 -10.28 -1.91
C GLY A 94 8.13 -10.10 -0.42
N ALA A 95 9.19 -10.72 0.10
CA ALA A 95 9.48 -10.70 1.52
C ALA A 95 9.70 -9.25 2.02
N HIS A 96 10.52 -8.46 1.32
CA HIS A 96 10.68 -7.04 1.60
C HIS A 96 9.55 -6.22 0.98
N ASP A 97 9.12 -6.59 -0.22
CA ASP A 97 8.08 -5.91 -1.01
C ASP A 97 6.83 -6.78 -1.20
N ASN A 98 5.81 -6.72 -0.35
CA ASN A 98 5.73 -5.88 0.85
C ASN A 98 5.21 -6.66 2.07
N ALA A 99 5.53 -7.95 2.14
CA ALA A 99 5.23 -8.77 3.30
C ALA A 99 5.80 -8.16 4.60
N SER A 100 6.95 -7.49 4.51
CA SER A 100 7.54 -6.77 5.64
C SER A 100 6.72 -5.54 6.09
N GLY A 101 6.05 -4.85 5.17
CA GLY A 101 5.12 -3.77 5.49
C GLY A 101 3.84 -4.27 6.13
N VAL A 102 3.26 -5.36 5.61
CA VAL A 102 2.12 -6.06 6.22
C VAL A 102 2.45 -6.54 7.63
N ALA A 103 3.63 -7.15 7.83
CA ALA A 103 4.10 -7.57 9.15
C ALA A 103 4.23 -6.37 10.11
N SER A 104 4.70 -5.22 9.61
CA SER A 104 4.77 -3.97 10.38
C SER A 104 3.37 -3.48 10.79
N LEU A 105 2.41 -3.47 9.86
CA LEU A 105 1.02 -3.10 10.12
C LEU A 105 0.34 -4.00 11.16
N LEU A 106 0.54 -5.32 11.06
CA LEU A 106 0.03 -6.30 12.03
C LEU A 106 0.58 -6.03 13.43
N GLU A 107 1.87 -5.72 13.55
CA GLU A 107 2.49 -5.39 14.83
C GLU A 107 2.01 -4.03 15.40
N ILE A 108 1.78 -3.03 14.55
CA ILE A 108 1.15 -1.75 14.92
C ILE A 108 -0.27 -2.00 15.46
N ALA A 109 -1.07 -2.79 14.75
CA ALA A 109 -2.43 -3.16 15.16
C ALA A 109 -2.41 -3.89 16.52
N ARG A 110 -1.50 -4.85 16.69
CA ARG A 110 -1.28 -5.56 17.95
C ARG A 110 -0.88 -4.61 19.08
N THR A 111 -0.07 -3.61 18.78
CA THR A 111 0.38 -2.60 19.75
C THR A 111 -0.79 -1.74 20.22
N TYR A 112 -1.62 -1.23 19.32
CA TYR A 112 -2.84 -0.49 19.66
C TYR A 112 -3.79 -1.32 20.53
N LYS A 113 -4.04 -2.59 20.17
CA LYS A 113 -4.92 -3.49 20.94
C LYS A 113 -4.41 -3.74 22.36
N LYS A 114 -3.10 -3.65 22.61
CA LYS A 114 -2.48 -3.82 23.94
C LYS A 114 -2.40 -2.54 24.76
N LEU A 115 -2.77 -1.38 24.20
CA LEU A 115 -2.78 -0.13 24.98
C LEU A 115 -3.79 -0.21 26.12
N LYS A 116 -3.35 0.21 27.32
CA LYS A 116 -4.22 0.35 28.49
C LYS A 116 -5.35 1.36 28.25
N LYS A 117 -5.05 2.42 27.49
CA LYS A 117 -6.02 3.43 27.05
C LYS A 117 -5.93 3.55 25.53
N GLN A 118 -7.04 3.31 24.87
CA GLN A 118 -7.15 3.47 23.42
C GLN A 118 -7.02 4.95 23.03
N PRO A 119 -6.55 5.26 21.80
CA PRO A 119 -6.34 6.64 21.35
C PRO A 119 -7.63 7.46 21.33
N ARG A 120 -7.51 8.79 21.18
CA ARG A 120 -8.67 9.69 21.07
C ARG A 120 -9.42 9.48 19.75
N ARG A 121 -8.71 9.54 18.62
CA ARG A 121 -9.21 9.14 17.29
C ARG A 121 -9.22 7.64 17.12
N SER A 122 -10.08 7.14 16.22
CA SER A 122 -10.04 5.74 15.79
C SER A 122 -8.84 5.49 14.87
N ILE A 123 -8.39 4.24 14.85
CA ILE A 123 -7.36 3.77 13.91
C ILE A 123 -8.01 2.82 12.92
N LEU A 124 -7.68 2.98 11.64
CA LEU A 124 -7.96 2.01 10.60
C LEU A 124 -6.66 1.34 10.18
N ILE A 125 -6.70 0.04 9.97
CA ILE A 125 -5.62 -0.75 9.39
C ILE A 125 -6.16 -1.30 8.09
N ALA A 126 -5.55 -0.96 6.96
CA ALA A 126 -5.95 -1.45 5.65
C ALA A 126 -4.76 -2.11 4.96
N MET A 127 -4.87 -3.43 4.76
CA MET A 127 -3.96 -4.15 3.88
C MET A 127 -4.61 -4.16 2.50
N VAL A 128 -4.11 -3.31 1.63
CA VAL A 128 -4.69 -3.08 0.30
C VAL A 128 -4.12 -4.06 -0.72
N THR A 129 -4.83 -4.31 -1.79
CA THR A 129 -4.41 -5.29 -2.82
C THR A 129 -4.14 -4.62 -4.16
N ALA A 130 -3.46 -5.34 -5.06
CA ALA A 130 -3.19 -4.91 -6.43
C ALA A 130 -2.45 -3.55 -6.52
N GLU A 131 -1.51 -3.30 -5.60
CA GLU A 131 -0.60 -2.14 -5.67
C GLU A 131 0.32 -2.26 -6.88
N GLU A 132 0.87 -3.46 -7.09
CA GLU A 132 1.81 -3.78 -8.17
C GLU A 132 1.17 -3.71 -9.56
N MET A 133 -0.17 -3.68 -9.60
CA MET A 133 -0.97 -3.50 -10.81
C MET A 133 -1.35 -2.03 -11.07
N GLY A 134 -0.83 -1.10 -10.26
CA GLY A 134 -1.08 0.35 -10.38
C GLY A 134 -2.01 0.91 -9.31
N LEU A 135 -1.76 0.58 -8.04
CA LEU A 135 -2.45 1.14 -6.86
C LEU A 135 -3.97 0.84 -6.83
N LEU A 136 -4.41 -0.26 -7.43
CA LEU A 136 -5.84 -0.47 -7.70
C LEU A 136 -6.68 -0.61 -6.42
N GLY A 137 -6.19 -1.35 -5.42
CA GLY A 137 -6.89 -1.51 -4.14
C GLY A 137 -6.94 -0.22 -3.33
N SER A 138 -5.80 0.48 -3.18
CA SER A 138 -5.81 1.77 -2.46
C SER A 138 -6.64 2.84 -3.18
N ALA A 139 -6.62 2.90 -4.51
CA ALA A 139 -7.47 3.81 -5.28
C ALA A 139 -8.96 3.49 -5.08
N TYR A 140 -9.33 2.21 -5.12
CA TYR A 140 -10.70 1.77 -4.85
C TYR A 140 -11.12 2.12 -3.42
N PHE A 141 -10.28 1.80 -2.42
CA PHE A 141 -10.56 2.06 -1.02
C PHE A 141 -10.67 3.57 -0.72
N ALA A 142 -9.76 4.40 -1.25
CA ALA A 142 -9.80 5.84 -1.04
C ALA A 142 -11.06 6.47 -1.66
N GLY A 143 -11.55 5.94 -2.79
CA GLY A 143 -12.81 6.35 -3.42
C GLY A 143 -14.07 5.77 -2.75
N ASN A 144 -13.97 4.59 -2.14
CA ASN A 144 -15.10 3.85 -1.54
C ASN A 144 -14.76 3.33 -0.12
N PRO A 145 -14.36 4.19 0.83
CA PRO A 145 -13.89 3.74 2.12
C PRO A 145 -15.04 3.15 2.96
N THR A 146 -14.71 2.25 3.88
CA THR A 146 -15.67 1.64 4.82
C THR A 146 -16.16 2.61 5.91
N VAL A 147 -15.62 3.82 5.93
CA VAL A 147 -16.05 4.96 6.74
C VAL A 147 -16.18 6.18 5.83
N PRO A 148 -16.96 7.22 6.18
CA PRO A 148 -17.01 8.44 5.39
C PRO A 148 -15.61 9.00 5.10
N VAL A 149 -15.27 9.26 3.84
CA VAL A 149 -13.92 9.73 3.43
C VAL A 149 -13.46 10.97 4.20
N LYS A 150 -14.38 11.91 4.45
CA LYS A 150 -14.11 13.13 5.24
C LYS A 150 -13.77 12.84 6.71
N GLN A 151 -14.00 11.64 7.21
CA GLN A 151 -13.61 11.24 8.56
C GLN A 151 -12.18 10.68 8.61
N ILE A 152 -11.59 10.30 7.48
CA ILE A 152 -10.17 9.93 7.41
C ILE A 152 -9.35 11.22 7.45
N VAL A 153 -8.48 11.34 8.45
CA VAL A 153 -7.75 12.59 8.72
C VAL A 153 -6.30 12.54 8.28
N ALA A 154 -5.73 11.34 8.22
CA ALA A 154 -4.37 11.13 7.76
C ALA A 154 -4.16 9.66 7.39
N ASP A 155 -3.29 9.43 6.40
CA ASP A 155 -2.74 8.13 6.06
C ASP A 155 -1.26 8.02 6.44
N VAL A 156 -0.87 6.85 6.94
CA VAL A 156 0.52 6.47 7.22
C VAL A 156 0.79 5.17 6.48
N ASN A 157 1.35 5.28 5.26
CA ASN A 157 1.65 4.13 4.42
C ASN A 157 3.01 3.51 4.76
N THR A 158 3.05 2.18 4.75
CA THR A 158 4.25 1.37 4.82
C THR A 158 4.38 0.52 3.56
N ASP A 159 5.39 0.84 2.77
CA ASP A 159 5.84 0.00 1.65
C ASP A 159 7.38 -0.08 1.67
N MET A 160 7.89 -1.31 1.55
CA MET A 160 9.31 -1.64 1.50
C MET A 160 10.14 -0.87 2.55
N PRO A 161 9.92 -1.13 3.85
CA PRO A 161 10.62 -0.45 4.93
C PRO A 161 12.15 -0.65 4.95
N THR A 162 12.79 -1.28 3.96
CA THR A 162 14.26 -1.32 3.80
C THR A 162 14.99 -1.80 5.06
N LEU A 163 14.56 -2.95 5.60
CA LEU A 163 14.97 -3.48 6.89
C LEU A 163 16.32 -4.21 6.83
N ILE A 164 17.30 -3.66 6.10
CA ILE A 164 18.60 -4.30 5.81
C ILE A 164 19.80 -3.57 6.45
N ALA A 165 19.54 -2.47 7.16
CA ALA A 165 20.54 -1.67 7.87
C ALA A 165 19.94 -1.08 9.16
N PRO A 166 20.76 -0.65 10.14
CA PRO A 166 20.29 0.05 11.32
C PRO A 166 19.50 1.31 10.95
N LEU A 167 18.33 1.50 11.54
CA LEU A 167 17.51 2.69 11.31
C LEU A 167 17.98 3.83 12.21
N LEU A 168 18.73 4.78 11.66
CA LEU A 168 19.23 5.97 12.38
C LEU A 168 18.65 7.29 11.86
N SER A 169 18.16 7.28 10.62
CA SER A 169 17.50 8.43 10.01
C SER A 169 16.38 8.01 9.07
N VAL A 170 15.48 8.94 8.78
CA VAL A 170 14.33 8.74 7.90
C VAL A 170 14.17 9.88 6.92
N THR A 171 13.59 9.55 5.78
CA THR A 171 13.04 10.48 4.80
C THR A 171 11.50 10.31 4.81
N PRO A 172 10.79 11.13 5.60
CA PRO A 172 9.34 11.03 5.74
C PRO A 172 8.65 11.74 4.57
N LEU A 173 8.48 11.04 3.46
CA LEU A 173 7.84 11.61 2.27
C LEU A 173 6.40 12.02 2.58
N GLY A 174 5.97 13.18 2.06
CA GLY A 174 4.66 13.76 2.35
C GLY A 174 4.62 14.70 3.56
N ALA A 175 5.55 14.55 4.52
CA ALA A 175 5.51 15.33 5.76
C ALA A 175 5.59 16.84 5.50
N VAL A 176 6.47 17.27 4.62
CA VAL A 176 6.71 18.69 4.28
C VAL A 176 5.51 19.39 3.62
N HIS A 177 4.51 18.63 3.17
CA HIS A 177 3.31 19.16 2.50
C HIS A 177 2.16 19.43 3.47
N SER A 178 2.24 18.95 4.72
CA SER A 178 1.10 19.00 5.65
C SER A 178 1.52 19.27 7.09
N SER A 179 0.53 19.48 7.96
CA SER A 179 0.77 19.61 9.39
C SER A 179 1.37 18.35 10.04
N LEU A 180 1.39 17.21 9.32
CA LEU A 180 1.93 15.94 9.81
C LEU A 180 3.44 15.99 10.10
N GLU A 181 4.17 16.95 9.52
CA GLU A 181 5.58 17.20 9.83
C GLU A 181 5.85 17.27 11.34
N LYS A 182 4.93 17.89 12.11
CA LYS A 182 5.06 18.00 13.57
C LYS A 182 4.97 16.66 14.27
N ASN A 183 4.09 15.76 13.80
CA ASN A 183 3.92 14.42 14.37
C ASN A 183 5.14 13.55 14.06
N VAL A 184 5.68 13.66 12.84
CA VAL A 184 6.93 13.02 12.43
C VAL A 184 8.10 13.50 13.29
N ALA A 185 8.29 14.82 13.41
CA ALA A 185 9.33 15.41 14.25
C ALA A 185 9.25 14.95 15.70
N TRP A 186 8.04 14.87 16.27
CA TRP A 186 7.82 14.38 17.62
C TRP A 186 8.23 12.91 17.77
N ALA A 187 7.82 12.04 16.84
CA ALA A 187 8.11 10.62 16.89
C ALA A 187 9.62 10.33 16.68
N CYS A 188 10.24 10.98 15.69
CA CYS A 188 11.67 10.88 15.43
C CYS A 188 12.50 11.33 16.64
N LYS A 189 12.15 12.49 17.25
CA LYS A 189 12.81 12.96 18.48
C LYS A 189 12.69 11.95 19.62
N GLY A 190 11.52 11.33 19.80
CA GLY A 190 11.29 10.31 20.82
C GLY A 190 12.12 9.03 20.65
N LEU A 191 12.51 8.71 19.40
CA LEU A 191 13.32 7.55 19.06
C LEU A 191 14.80 7.88 18.80
N GLY A 192 15.19 9.16 18.85
CA GLY A 192 16.55 9.58 18.49
C GLY A 192 16.88 9.45 17.01
N LEU A 193 15.87 9.48 16.13
CA LEU A 193 16.05 9.40 14.68
C LEU A 193 16.25 10.79 14.07
N ILE A 194 17.15 10.87 13.09
CA ILE A 194 17.39 12.08 12.32
C ILE A 194 16.38 12.15 11.16
N ILE A 195 15.82 13.33 10.90
CA ILE A 195 15.01 13.58 9.70
C ILE A 195 15.91 14.17 8.64
N GLU A 196 15.90 13.56 7.46
CA GLU A 196 16.68 14.00 6.30
C GLU A 196 15.73 14.41 5.16
N LYS A 197 16.24 15.26 4.27
CA LYS A 197 15.59 15.49 2.98
C LYS A 197 15.67 14.23 2.12
N ASP A 198 14.80 14.13 1.12
CA ASP A 198 14.90 13.04 0.15
C ASP A 198 16.26 13.12 -0.57
N PRO A 199 17.10 12.06 -0.51
CA PRO A 199 18.36 12.03 -1.22
C PRO A 199 18.18 11.91 -2.75
N MET A 200 17.00 11.50 -3.23
CA MET A 200 16.72 11.24 -4.65
C MET A 200 15.36 11.86 -5.07
N PRO A 201 15.17 13.18 -4.92
CA PRO A 201 13.88 13.84 -5.16
C PRO A 201 13.39 13.71 -6.60
N GLU A 202 14.30 13.56 -7.57
CA GLU A 202 13.98 13.34 -8.99
C GLU A 202 13.23 12.03 -9.26
N GLU A 203 13.33 11.05 -8.36
CA GLU A 203 12.59 9.78 -8.48
C GLU A 203 11.10 9.91 -8.12
N ASN A 204 10.68 11.06 -7.57
CA ASN A 204 9.30 11.36 -7.17
C ASN A 204 8.64 10.22 -6.37
N ARG A 205 9.39 9.62 -5.43
CA ARG A 205 8.96 8.40 -4.71
C ARG A 205 7.65 8.59 -3.92
N PHE A 206 7.33 9.81 -3.52
CA PHE A 206 6.12 10.10 -2.75
C PHE A 206 4.81 9.79 -3.49
N ILE A 207 4.80 9.75 -4.83
CA ILE A 207 3.58 9.49 -5.61
C ILE A 207 3.53 8.07 -6.21
N ARG A 208 4.39 7.16 -5.72
CA ARG A 208 4.62 5.84 -6.33
C ARG A 208 4.15 4.66 -5.48
N SER A 209 3.33 4.90 -4.46
CA SER A 209 2.71 3.83 -3.67
C SER A 209 1.36 4.29 -3.08
N ASP A 210 0.72 3.44 -2.29
CA ASP A 210 -0.68 3.53 -1.87
C ASP A 210 -1.10 4.85 -1.21
N GLN A 211 -0.18 5.54 -0.52
CA GLN A 211 -0.45 6.85 0.07
C GLN A 211 -1.01 7.84 -0.95
N TYR A 212 -0.61 7.72 -2.22
CA TYR A 212 -0.98 8.67 -3.25
C TYR A 212 -2.48 8.65 -3.55
N SER A 213 -3.13 7.48 -3.43
CA SER A 213 -4.58 7.34 -3.52
C SER A 213 -5.31 8.21 -2.47
N PHE A 214 -4.74 8.33 -1.28
CA PHE A 214 -5.28 9.18 -0.20
C PHE A 214 -4.98 10.67 -0.46
N VAL A 215 -3.80 10.99 -0.99
CA VAL A 215 -3.47 12.35 -1.43
C VAL A 215 -4.47 12.84 -2.48
N LEU A 216 -4.81 12.02 -3.48
CA LEU A 216 -5.82 12.33 -4.50
C LEU A 216 -7.22 12.51 -3.91
N ALA A 217 -7.52 11.85 -2.79
CA ALA A 217 -8.76 12.03 -2.03
C ALA A 217 -8.73 13.25 -1.08
N GLY A 218 -7.66 14.05 -1.11
CA GLY A 218 -7.48 15.25 -0.27
C GLY A 218 -7.03 14.95 1.16
N ILE A 219 -6.59 13.73 1.45
CA ILE A 219 -6.18 13.30 2.78
C ILE A 219 -4.66 13.46 2.92
N PRO A 220 -4.15 14.21 3.92
CA PRO A 220 -2.72 14.26 4.22
C PRO A 220 -2.14 12.85 4.44
N ALA A 221 -1.11 12.49 3.70
CA ALA A 221 -0.55 11.15 3.72
C ALA A 221 0.98 11.14 3.89
N LEU A 222 1.50 10.07 4.48
CA LEU A 222 2.93 9.87 4.70
C LEU A 222 3.39 8.57 4.06
N HIS A 223 4.62 8.58 3.54
CA HIS A 223 5.34 7.37 3.16
C HIS A 223 6.72 7.40 3.80
N ILE A 224 6.89 6.64 4.88
CA ILE A 224 8.11 6.71 5.70
C ILE A 224 9.19 5.85 5.06
N LYS A 225 10.20 6.49 4.45
CA LYS A 225 11.36 5.80 3.90
C LYS A 225 12.56 5.92 4.84
N TYR A 226 13.48 4.97 4.71
CA TYR A 226 14.79 5.04 5.34
C TYR A 226 15.57 6.26 4.86
N GLY A 227 16.29 6.88 5.77
CA GLY A 227 17.31 7.88 5.44
C GLY A 227 18.66 7.21 5.14
N THR A 228 19.71 8.00 5.19
CA THR A 228 21.06 7.62 4.73
C THR A 228 22.07 7.43 5.86
N LYS A 229 21.71 7.70 7.12
CA LYS A 229 22.64 7.66 8.25
C LYS A 229 22.99 6.25 8.69
N THR A 230 24.26 6.08 9.01
CA THR A 230 24.88 4.81 9.42
C THR A 230 25.72 5.07 10.68
N PRO A 231 26.05 4.03 11.47
CA PRO A 231 27.01 4.17 12.57
C PRO A 231 28.43 4.50 12.10
N ASP A 232 28.75 4.17 10.85
CA ASP A 232 30.03 4.41 10.19
C ASP A 232 29.81 5.34 8.99
N ASP A 233 30.25 6.59 9.12
CA ASP A 233 30.10 7.63 8.09
C ASP A 233 30.84 7.30 6.78
N SER A 234 31.74 6.30 6.77
CA SER A 234 32.41 5.84 5.55
C SER A 234 31.57 4.83 4.75
N PHE A 235 30.52 4.27 5.34
CA PHE A 235 29.63 3.31 4.68
C PHE A 235 28.55 4.03 3.88
N ASP A 236 28.55 3.84 2.56
CA ASP A 236 27.54 4.40 1.65
C ASP A 236 26.27 3.53 1.64
N LEU A 237 25.32 3.87 2.50
CA LEU A 237 24.03 3.17 2.58
C LEU A 237 23.19 3.34 1.30
N VAL A 238 23.34 4.44 0.57
CA VAL A 238 22.59 4.68 -0.66
C VAL A 238 23.06 3.72 -1.74
N ALA A 239 24.38 3.62 -1.95
CA ALA A 239 24.97 2.69 -2.89
C ALA A 239 24.66 1.23 -2.52
N PHE A 240 24.80 0.87 -1.24
CA PHE A 240 24.45 -0.46 -0.75
C PHE A 240 22.98 -0.82 -0.99
N THR A 241 22.07 0.09 -0.65
CA THR A 241 20.62 -0.13 -0.85
C THR A 241 20.28 -0.23 -2.34
N LYS A 242 20.95 0.56 -3.19
CA LYS A 242 20.77 0.48 -4.64
C LYS A 242 21.23 -0.88 -5.17
N GLU A 243 22.42 -1.35 -4.80
CA GLU A 243 22.92 -2.66 -5.22
C GLU A 243 21.99 -3.79 -4.73
N TRP A 244 21.55 -3.71 -3.48
CA TRP A 244 20.60 -4.65 -2.92
C TRP A 244 19.26 -4.64 -3.69
N ARG A 245 18.73 -3.47 -4.02
CA ARG A 245 17.47 -3.31 -4.77
C ARG A 245 17.61 -3.86 -6.19
N ASP A 246 18.71 -3.54 -6.88
CA ASP A 246 19.01 -4.04 -8.22
C ASP A 246 19.06 -5.58 -8.24
N LYS A 247 19.49 -6.20 -7.13
CA LYS A 247 19.53 -7.67 -6.98
C LYS A 247 18.21 -8.32 -6.54
N ASN A 248 17.35 -7.64 -5.78
CA ASN A 248 16.23 -8.30 -5.09
C ASN A 248 14.85 -7.73 -5.42
N TYR A 249 14.72 -6.43 -5.67
CA TYR A 249 13.42 -5.82 -5.92
C TYR A 249 12.77 -6.36 -7.19
N HIS A 250 11.50 -6.76 -7.08
CA HIS A 250 10.72 -7.38 -8.15
C HIS A 250 11.44 -8.57 -8.78
N LYS A 251 11.99 -9.46 -7.94
CA LYS A 251 12.70 -10.67 -8.37
C LYS A 251 12.39 -11.84 -7.44
N PRO A 252 12.52 -13.09 -7.91
CA PRO A 252 12.41 -14.28 -7.07
C PRO A 252 13.38 -14.29 -5.89
N SER A 253 14.48 -13.55 -6.01
CA SER A 253 15.42 -13.41 -4.92
C SER A 253 14.85 -12.67 -3.71
N ASP A 254 13.73 -11.94 -3.76
CA ASP A 254 13.13 -11.26 -2.59
C ASP A 254 12.55 -12.24 -1.55
N GLU A 255 13.45 -12.83 -0.78
CA GLU A 255 13.20 -13.90 0.16
C GLU A 255 13.36 -13.46 1.62
N ILE A 256 12.72 -14.18 2.55
CA ILE A 256 12.85 -13.95 3.99
C ILE A 256 14.30 -14.12 4.48
N THR A 257 15.12 -14.85 3.75
CA THR A 257 16.54 -15.05 4.06
C THR A 257 17.42 -13.84 3.73
N ASN A 258 16.87 -12.79 3.10
CA ASN A 258 17.62 -11.63 2.64
C ASN A 258 17.86 -10.57 3.72
N GLY A 259 18.57 -10.94 4.79
CA GLY A 259 19.26 -9.96 5.63
C GLY A 259 18.34 -9.02 6.42
N PHE A 260 17.15 -9.48 6.83
CA PHE A 260 16.29 -8.71 7.73
C PHE A 260 17.00 -8.40 9.06
N LEU A 261 17.18 -7.11 9.34
CA LEU A 261 17.63 -6.60 10.61
C LEU A 261 16.42 -6.27 11.49
N TYR A 262 15.98 -7.25 12.28
CA TYR A 262 14.78 -7.13 13.13
C TYR A 262 14.85 -6.01 14.16
N SER A 263 16.04 -5.59 14.59
CA SER A 263 16.17 -4.40 15.46
C SER A 263 15.71 -3.13 14.75
N ALA A 264 16.02 -3.01 13.46
CA ALA A 264 15.57 -1.90 12.64
C ALA A 264 14.06 -2.01 12.33
N ALA A 265 13.56 -3.23 12.09
CA ALA A 265 12.12 -3.51 11.95
C ALA A 265 11.32 -3.05 13.18
N LYS A 266 11.82 -3.36 14.37
CA LYS A 266 11.24 -2.89 15.64
C LYS A 266 11.19 -1.37 15.70
N THR A 267 12.30 -0.68 15.42
CA THR A 267 12.35 0.78 15.45
C THR A 267 11.41 1.40 14.41
N TYR A 268 11.32 0.82 13.22
CA TYR A 268 10.43 1.26 12.15
C TYR A 268 8.94 1.15 12.53
N VAL A 269 8.55 0.02 13.14
CA VAL A 269 7.20 -0.17 13.70
C VAL A 269 6.93 0.84 14.81
N GLN A 270 7.88 1.05 15.72
CA GLN A 270 7.73 2.05 16.80
C GLN A 270 7.55 3.46 16.23
N LEU A 271 8.29 3.81 15.19
CA LEU A 271 8.18 5.11 14.54
C LEU A 271 6.78 5.33 13.95
N ASN A 272 6.32 4.40 13.10
CA ASN A 272 5.02 4.51 12.45
C ASN A 272 3.87 4.51 13.48
N PHE A 273 3.95 3.66 14.52
CA PHE A 273 3.02 3.68 15.64
C PHE A 273 3.01 5.03 16.37
N LEU A 274 4.19 5.62 16.67
CA LEU A 274 4.29 6.88 17.39
C LEU A 274 3.78 8.06 16.55
N ILE A 275 4.04 8.06 15.24
CA ILE A 275 3.49 9.05 14.30
C ILE A 275 1.96 9.00 14.36
N SER A 276 1.36 7.85 14.08
CA SER A 276 -0.09 7.71 14.07
C SER A 276 -0.73 7.92 15.43
N TYR A 277 -0.06 7.51 16.51
CA TYR A 277 -0.53 7.75 17.87
C TYR A 277 -0.54 9.24 18.19
N SER A 278 0.51 9.97 17.82
CA SER A 278 0.58 11.43 17.98
C SER A 278 -0.54 12.14 17.20
N ILE A 279 -0.78 11.72 15.96
CA ILE A 279 -1.88 12.24 15.13
C ILE A 279 -3.22 11.93 15.83
N ALA A 280 -3.42 10.70 16.28
CA ALA A 280 -4.65 10.28 16.92
C ALA A 280 -4.93 10.98 18.26
N GLN A 281 -3.93 11.61 18.88
CA GLN A 281 -4.03 12.32 20.16
C GLN A 281 -4.19 13.84 20.02
N THR A 282 -3.73 14.42 18.90
CA THR A 282 -3.73 15.87 18.67
C THR A 282 -5.16 16.39 18.49
N THR A 283 -5.60 17.47 19.14
CA THR A 283 -6.99 17.95 18.95
C THR A 283 -7.21 18.51 17.55
N LEU A 284 -6.26 19.30 17.05
CA LEU A 284 -6.34 19.87 15.70
C LEU A 284 -6.37 18.76 14.65
N ARG A 285 -7.26 18.92 13.67
CA ARG A 285 -7.32 18.05 12.51
C ARG A 285 -6.09 18.31 11.63
N PRO A 286 -5.41 17.25 11.14
CA PRO A 286 -4.39 17.40 10.11
C PRO A 286 -4.90 18.16 8.89
N SER A 287 -4.04 19.00 8.31
CA SER A 287 -4.35 19.78 7.12
C SER A 287 -3.12 19.87 6.21
N TRP A 288 -3.36 20.15 4.93
CA TRP A 288 -2.30 20.58 4.03
C TRP A 288 -1.71 21.93 4.45
N ASN A 289 -0.48 22.19 4.03
CA ASN A 289 0.14 23.50 4.19
C ASN A 289 -0.54 24.52 3.26
N LYS A 290 -0.63 25.77 3.71
CA LYS A 290 -1.29 26.83 2.93
C LYS A 290 -0.57 27.01 1.59
N GLY A 291 -1.32 26.86 0.49
CA GLY A 291 -0.79 27.01 -0.87
C GLY A 291 -0.02 25.79 -1.38
N ASP A 292 -0.07 24.65 -0.67
CA ASP A 292 0.50 23.40 -1.14
C ASP A 292 -0.31 22.86 -2.33
N PHE A 293 0.39 22.31 -3.33
CA PHE A 293 -0.23 21.83 -4.57
C PHE A 293 -1.02 20.52 -4.38
N PHE A 294 -0.86 19.82 -3.26
CA PHE A 294 -1.74 18.70 -2.89
C PHE A 294 -3.01 19.15 -2.17
N GLY A 295 -3.03 20.38 -1.63
CA GLY A 295 -4.15 20.95 -0.89
C GLY A 295 -5.17 21.71 -1.74
N VAL A 296 -5.26 21.44 -3.05
CA VAL A 296 -6.15 22.19 -3.94
C VAL A 296 -7.60 21.75 -3.72
N GLY A 297 -8.31 22.45 -2.84
CA GLY A 297 -9.72 22.17 -2.53
C GLY A 297 -10.25 22.67 -1.19
N ASP A 298 -9.36 23.20 -0.31
CA ASP A 298 -9.73 23.82 0.97
C ASP A 298 -10.20 25.28 0.84
#